data_AF-A0A925WQP2-F1
#
_entry.id   AF-A0A925WQP2-F1
#
_cell.length_a   1.000
_cell.length_b   1.000
_cell.length_c   1.000
_cell.angle_alpha   90.00
_cell.angle_beta   90.00
_cell.angle_gamma   90.00
#
_symmetry.space_group_name_H-M   'P 1'
#
loop_
_entity.id
_entity.type
_entity.pdbx_description
1 polymer ?
#
loop_
_entity_poly.entity_id
_entity_poly.type
_entity_poly.pdbx_seq_one_letter_code
_entity_poly.pdbx_strand_id
1 'polypeptide(L)'
;MPVPKLRLVVLLLPFLVVCALAARSNGVQALPVPPTIPASNSAAAEQQKPPVETHPIAAIETPRGTITIRLYPEEAPKTVANFLKLANRAYYDGLRFHRVEPGFVIQGGDPKGDGTGGPGYTIPDEKNKTLKHVVGAVAMAKTNAPNSAGSQFYIVIGKPATDLDGKYTVFGQVIEGQSAAERITRGDQMFK
;
A
#
# COMPACT_ATOMS: atom_id res chain seq x y z
N MET A 1 42.59 18.48 25.35
CA MET A 1 41.25 19.08 25.20
C MET A 1 40.23 18.10 25.78
N PRO A 2 39.52 18.43 26.87
CA PRO A 2 38.56 17.52 27.48
C PRO A 2 37.16 17.67 26.83
N VAL A 3 36.57 16.56 26.40
CA VAL A 3 35.17 16.47 25.94
C VAL A 3 34.22 16.44 27.14
N PRO A 4 33.09 17.19 27.13
CA PRO A 4 32.13 17.16 28.22
C PRO A 4 31.22 15.93 28.12
N LYS A 5 31.07 15.20 29.22
CA LYS A 5 30.13 14.08 29.36
C LYS A 5 28.73 14.61 29.68
N LEU A 6 27.75 14.27 28.83
CA LEU A 6 26.33 14.58 28.99
C LEU A 6 25.76 13.78 30.18
N ARG A 7 25.19 14.46 31.18
CA ARG A 7 24.49 13.83 32.31
C ARG A 7 22.98 13.82 32.04
N LEU A 8 22.41 12.63 31.92
CA LEU A 8 20.97 12.38 31.86
C LEU A 8 20.35 12.58 33.26
N VAL A 9 19.37 13.47 33.39
CA VAL A 9 18.60 13.70 34.62
C VAL A 9 17.19 13.13 34.38
N VAL A 10 16.87 12.04 35.06
CA VAL A 10 15.50 11.48 35.13
C VAL A 10 14.86 11.99 36.42
N LEU A 11 13.79 12.78 36.30
CA LEU A 11 12.99 13.28 37.41
C LEU A 11 11.78 12.35 37.61
N LEU A 12 11.80 11.59 38.71
CA LEU A 12 10.68 10.79 39.19
C LEU A 12 9.88 11.59 40.23
N LEU A 13 8.57 11.74 40.01
CA LEU A 13 7.61 12.32 40.95
C LEU A 13 6.77 11.18 41.59
N PRO A 14 6.59 11.14 42.93
CA PRO A 14 5.74 10.15 43.58
C PRO A 14 4.51 10.79 44.27
N PHE A 15 3.28 10.41 43.94
CA PHE A 15 2.06 10.68 44.75
C PHE A 15 0.97 9.72 44.21
N LEU A 16 0.09 9.06 44.95
CA LEU A 16 -0.18 8.90 46.37
C LEU A 16 -1.21 7.74 46.44
N VAL A 17 -1.07 6.83 47.40
CA VAL A 17 -2.06 5.80 47.71
C VAL A 17 -3.12 6.40 48.62
N VAL A 18 -4.41 6.21 48.31
CA VAL A 18 -5.51 6.37 49.27
C VAL A 18 -6.44 5.16 49.18
N CYS A 19 -6.48 4.40 50.27
CA CYS A 19 -7.46 3.36 50.59
C CYS A 19 -8.73 3.98 51.18
N ALA A 20 -9.91 3.48 50.83
CA ALA A 20 -11.08 3.44 51.72
C ALA A 20 -12.07 2.34 51.29
N LEU A 21 -12.75 1.77 52.28
CA LEU A 21 -13.35 0.43 52.36
C LEU A 21 -14.88 0.52 52.57
N ALA A 22 -15.61 -0.56 52.23
CA ALA A 22 -16.94 -0.98 52.75
C ALA A 22 -18.17 -0.16 52.31
N ALA A 23 -19.43 -0.63 52.27
CA ALA A 23 -20.10 -1.94 52.22
C ALA A 23 -21.60 -1.71 51.88
N ARG A 24 -22.24 -2.77 51.38
CA ARG A 24 -23.67 -3.07 51.08
C ARG A 24 -24.82 -2.21 51.66
N SER A 25 -25.90 -1.99 50.90
CA SER A 25 -27.22 -2.68 51.01
C SER A 25 -28.41 -1.90 50.40
N ASN A 26 -29.48 -2.65 50.08
CA ASN A 26 -30.90 -2.24 49.87
C ASN A 26 -31.23 -1.45 48.59
N GLY A 27 -32.31 -1.68 47.87
CA GLY A 27 -33.45 -2.57 48.02
C GLY A 27 -34.28 -2.50 46.74
N VAL A 28 -34.91 -3.61 46.38
CA VAL A 28 -35.73 -3.77 45.17
C VAL A 28 -37.12 -3.17 45.44
N GLN A 29 -37.57 -2.23 44.62
CA GLN A 29 -38.98 -1.91 44.45
C GLN A 29 -39.35 -2.03 42.98
N ALA A 30 -40.32 -2.91 42.72
CA ALA A 30 -40.91 -3.15 41.41
C ALA A 30 -42.09 -2.19 41.18
N LEU A 31 -42.22 -1.70 39.95
CA LEU A 31 -43.44 -1.12 39.39
C LEU A 31 -43.71 -1.72 37.99
N PRO A 32 -44.97 -1.71 37.51
CA PRO A 32 -45.53 -2.75 36.67
C PRO A 32 -45.37 -2.55 35.14
N VAL A 33 -45.35 -3.67 34.41
CA VAL A 33 -45.44 -3.84 32.94
C VAL A 33 -46.91 -4.05 32.50
N PRO A 34 -47.32 -4.13 31.20
CA PRO A 34 -46.81 -3.64 29.88
C PRO A 34 -47.97 -3.03 28.99
N PRO A 35 -47.86 -2.83 27.65
CA PRO A 35 -48.01 -3.95 26.71
C PRO A 35 -47.02 -4.01 25.52
N THR A 36 -46.75 -5.26 25.19
CA THR A 36 -46.12 -5.96 24.05
C THR A 36 -46.22 -5.34 22.65
N ILE A 37 -45.08 -5.31 21.95
CA ILE A 37 -44.96 -5.44 20.48
C ILE A 37 -43.78 -6.42 20.21
N PRO A 38 -43.88 -7.34 19.22
CA PRO A 38 -43.48 -8.73 19.40
C PRO A 38 -42.03 -9.08 19.01
N ALA A 39 -41.66 -10.28 19.44
CA ALA A 39 -40.44 -11.04 19.21
C ALA A 39 -39.73 -10.78 17.87
N SER A 40 -38.51 -10.23 17.96
CA SER A 40 -37.47 -10.45 16.97
C SER A 40 -36.96 -11.88 17.15
N ASN A 41 -37.39 -12.79 16.28
CA ASN A 41 -36.81 -14.11 16.19
C ASN A 41 -35.35 -13.98 15.75
N SER A 42 -34.45 -14.12 16.73
CA SER A 42 -33.08 -14.52 16.54
C SER A 42 -33.06 -15.94 15.96
N ALA A 43 -32.82 -16.02 14.66
CA ALA A 43 -32.24 -17.21 14.04
C ALA A 43 -30.93 -16.74 13.41
N ALA A 44 -29.83 -17.24 13.96
CA ALA A 44 -28.48 -17.02 13.51
C ALA A 44 -28.35 -17.37 12.02
N ALA A 45 -28.31 -16.33 11.17
CA ALA A 45 -27.65 -16.43 9.89
C ALA A 45 -26.17 -16.13 10.15
N GLU A 46 -25.37 -17.17 10.30
CA GLU A 46 -23.93 -17.07 10.06
C GLU A 46 -23.76 -16.51 8.65
N GLN A 47 -23.52 -15.21 8.57
CA GLN A 47 -23.10 -14.56 7.34
C GLN A 47 -21.77 -15.19 6.96
N GLN A 48 -21.81 -16.10 5.99
CA GLN A 48 -20.63 -16.58 5.29
C GLN A 48 -19.90 -15.36 4.73
N LYS A 49 -18.81 -14.99 5.40
CA LYS A 49 -17.84 -14.03 4.89
C LYS A 49 -17.38 -14.58 3.53
N PRO A 50 -17.49 -13.82 2.43
CA PRO A 50 -16.96 -14.26 1.15
C PRO A 50 -15.47 -14.59 1.32
N PRO A 51 -14.89 -15.50 0.50
CA PRO A 51 -13.48 -15.83 0.58
C PRO A 51 -12.66 -14.54 0.64
N VAL A 52 -11.82 -14.41 1.67
CA VAL A 52 -10.89 -13.29 1.74
C VAL A 52 -9.89 -13.52 0.61
N GLU A 53 -10.16 -12.97 -0.57
CA GLU A 53 -9.18 -12.92 -1.64
C GLU A 53 -8.00 -12.08 -1.16
N THR A 54 -6.93 -12.75 -0.74
CA THR A 54 -5.71 -12.09 -0.32
C THR A 54 -4.91 -11.74 -1.57
N HIS A 55 -5.10 -10.53 -2.08
CA HIS A 55 -4.26 -9.96 -3.14
C HIS A 55 -2.77 -10.00 -2.77
N PRO A 56 -1.85 -10.35 -3.69
CA PRO A 56 -0.42 -10.30 -3.43
C PRO A 56 0.02 -8.88 -3.05
N ILE A 57 0.97 -8.80 -2.11
CA ILE A 57 1.59 -7.55 -1.68
C ILE A 57 3.07 -7.55 -2.10
N ALA A 58 3.52 -6.44 -2.66
CA ALA A 58 4.94 -6.16 -2.91
C ALA A 58 5.35 -4.94 -2.08
N ALA A 59 6.53 -4.99 -1.46
CA ALA A 59 7.13 -3.86 -0.77
C ALA A 59 8.38 -3.44 -1.55
N ILE A 60 8.54 -2.14 -1.76
CA ILE A 60 9.73 -1.56 -2.39
C ILE A 60 10.45 -0.75 -1.33
N GLU A 61 11.63 -1.20 -0.91
CA GLU A 61 12.47 -0.45 0.02
C GLU A 61 13.29 0.61 -0.72
N THR A 62 13.27 1.85 -0.21
CA THR A 62 13.98 2.99 -0.81
C THR A 62 14.62 3.87 0.27
N PRO A 63 15.56 4.78 -0.08
CA PRO A 63 16.07 5.79 0.86
C PRO A 63 15.01 6.73 1.45
N ARG A 64 13.80 6.78 0.87
CA ARG A 64 12.71 7.69 1.27
C ARG A 64 11.65 7.02 2.14
N GLY A 65 11.82 5.72 2.39
CA GLY A 65 10.87 4.85 3.08
C GLY A 65 10.39 3.71 2.20
N THR A 66 9.64 2.78 2.79
CA THR A 66 9.05 1.64 2.09
C THR A 66 7.75 2.05 1.41
N ILE A 67 7.55 1.58 0.18
CA ILE A 67 6.31 1.73 -0.59
C ILE A 67 5.66 0.35 -0.70
N THR A 68 4.48 0.17 -0.11
CA THR A 68 3.76 -1.10 -0.11
C THR A 68 2.65 -1.07 -1.15
N ILE A 69 2.64 -2.03 -2.06
CA ILE A 69 1.75 -2.11 -3.21
C ILE A 69 0.90 -3.37 -3.10
N ARG A 70 -0.42 -3.23 -3.22
CA ARG A 70 -1.34 -4.34 -3.50
C ARG A 70 -1.43 -4.58 -4.99
N LEU A 71 -1.33 -5.83 -5.42
CA LEU A 71 -1.40 -6.25 -6.83
C LEU A 71 -2.76 -6.89 -7.14
N TYR A 72 -3.25 -6.75 -8.37
CA TYR A 72 -4.58 -7.20 -8.80
C TYR A 72 -4.51 -8.23 -9.95
N PRO A 73 -4.23 -9.52 -9.67
CA PRO A 73 -4.12 -10.56 -10.70
C PRO A 73 -5.40 -10.78 -11.53
N GLU A 74 -6.56 -10.45 -11.00
CA GLU A 74 -7.87 -10.56 -11.68
C GLU A 74 -8.08 -9.47 -12.75
N GLU A 75 -7.38 -8.34 -12.61
CA GLU A 75 -7.42 -7.22 -13.56
C GLU A 75 -6.28 -7.28 -14.58
N ALA A 76 -5.11 -7.76 -14.16
CA ALA A 76 -3.90 -7.83 -14.98
C ALA A 76 -3.05 -9.09 -14.70
N PRO A 77 -3.58 -10.30 -14.99
CA PRO A 77 -2.95 -11.57 -14.59
C PRO A 77 -1.53 -11.75 -15.13
N LYS A 78 -1.28 -11.41 -16.40
CA LYS A 78 0.05 -11.57 -17.02
C LYS A 78 1.04 -10.55 -16.48
N THR A 79 0.56 -9.33 -16.24
CA THR A 79 1.37 -8.24 -15.69
C THR A 79 1.79 -8.52 -14.26
N VAL A 80 0.85 -8.93 -13.40
CA VAL A 80 1.16 -9.28 -12.01
C VAL A 80 2.09 -10.49 -11.94
N ALA A 81 1.84 -11.53 -12.74
CA ALA A 81 2.73 -12.69 -12.80
C ALA A 81 4.15 -12.31 -13.25
N ASN A 82 4.28 -11.42 -14.24
CA ASN A 82 5.57 -10.93 -14.69
C ASN A 82 6.29 -10.10 -13.61
N PHE A 83 5.60 -9.15 -12.99
CA PHE A 83 6.16 -8.31 -11.93
C PHE A 83 6.67 -9.15 -10.75
N LEU A 84 5.85 -10.09 -10.26
CA LEU A 84 6.23 -11.01 -9.18
C LEU A 84 7.40 -11.92 -9.58
N LYS A 85 7.42 -12.43 -10.81
CA LYS A 85 8.54 -13.25 -11.31
C LYS A 85 9.86 -12.47 -11.30
N LEU A 86 9.84 -11.20 -11.71
CA LEU A 86 11.01 -10.34 -11.71
C LEU A 86 11.44 -9.98 -10.26
N ALA A 87 10.50 -9.56 -9.42
CA ALA A 87 10.75 -9.24 -8.01
C ALA A 87 11.34 -10.43 -7.23
N ASN A 88 10.76 -11.63 -7.37
CA ASN A 88 11.24 -12.85 -6.69
C ASN A 88 12.63 -13.31 -7.15
N ARG A 89 13.16 -12.74 -8.24
CA ARG A 89 14.52 -12.97 -8.74
C ARG A 89 15.46 -11.82 -8.45
N ALA A 90 15.10 -10.90 -7.54
CA ALA A 90 15.86 -9.71 -7.21
C ALA A 90 16.17 -8.84 -8.45
N TYR A 91 15.32 -8.86 -9.47
CA TYR A 91 15.56 -8.12 -10.72
C TYR A 91 15.55 -6.60 -10.50
N TYR A 92 14.71 -6.12 -9.58
CA TYR A 92 14.55 -4.69 -9.30
C TYR A 92 15.60 -4.14 -8.33
N ASP A 93 16.33 -5.01 -7.63
CA ASP A 93 17.33 -4.64 -6.63
C ASP A 93 18.46 -3.83 -7.27
N GLY A 94 18.73 -2.67 -6.69
CA GLY A 94 19.72 -1.70 -7.19
C GLY A 94 19.25 -0.85 -8.37
N LEU A 95 18.12 -1.17 -9.01
CA LEU A 95 17.57 -0.38 -10.10
C LEU A 95 17.05 0.96 -9.58
N ARG A 96 16.99 1.95 -10.48
CA ARG A 96 16.71 3.35 -10.14
C ARG A 96 15.34 3.80 -10.62
N PHE A 97 14.76 4.76 -9.90
CA PHE A 97 13.75 5.65 -10.45
C PHE A 97 14.43 6.66 -11.39
N HIS A 98 14.45 6.36 -12.68
CA HIS A 98 15.18 7.13 -13.69
C HIS A 98 14.39 8.36 -14.19
N ARG A 99 13.06 8.35 -14.03
CA ARG A 99 12.17 9.47 -14.37
C ARG A 99 11.30 9.80 -13.16
N VAL A 100 11.31 11.08 -12.80
CA VAL A 100 10.52 11.64 -11.69
C VAL A 100 9.89 12.92 -12.21
N GLU A 101 8.56 12.95 -12.25
CA GLU A 101 7.77 14.13 -12.60
C GLU A 101 6.92 14.51 -11.38
N PRO A 102 7.38 15.50 -10.58
CA PRO A 102 6.68 15.91 -9.37
C PRO A 102 5.22 16.25 -9.63
N GLY A 103 4.32 15.71 -8.82
CA GLY A 103 2.88 15.90 -8.97
C GLY A 103 2.22 15.06 -10.07
N PHE A 104 2.97 14.17 -10.74
CA PHE A 104 2.45 13.26 -11.74
C PHE A 104 2.85 11.81 -11.45
N VAL A 105 4.05 11.38 -11.84
CA VAL A 105 4.49 9.98 -11.70
C VAL A 105 5.98 9.88 -11.37
N ILE A 106 6.34 8.78 -10.70
CA ILE A 106 7.71 8.27 -10.62
C ILE A 106 7.80 6.98 -11.41
N GLN A 107 8.86 6.80 -12.19
CA GLN A 107 9.06 5.66 -13.08
C GLN A 107 10.41 5.00 -12.84
N GLY A 108 10.39 3.68 -12.70
CA GLY A 108 11.55 2.84 -12.41
C GLY A 108 11.47 1.50 -13.15
N GLY A 109 12.29 0.54 -12.71
CA GLY A 109 12.31 -0.81 -13.28
C GLY A 109 13.08 -0.95 -14.60
N ASP A 110 13.94 0.00 -14.91
CA ASP A 110 14.84 -0.05 -16.07
C ASP A 110 16.26 -0.48 -15.65
N PRO A 111 16.80 -1.61 -16.14
CA PRO A 111 18.17 -2.04 -15.85
C PRO A 111 19.26 -1.11 -16.38
N LYS A 112 18.98 -0.31 -17.42
CA LYS A 112 19.93 0.69 -17.95
C LYS A 112 19.85 2.03 -17.23
N GLY A 113 18.69 2.33 -16.63
CA GLY A 113 18.42 3.59 -15.94
C GLY A 113 18.31 4.81 -16.86
N ASP A 114 18.12 4.61 -18.17
CA ASP A 114 18.03 5.66 -19.20
C ASP A 114 16.64 5.72 -19.89
N GLY A 115 15.72 4.84 -19.49
CA GLY A 115 14.38 4.67 -20.03
C GLY A 115 14.29 3.63 -21.16
N THR A 116 15.40 3.04 -21.61
CA THR A 116 15.44 2.19 -22.82
C THR A 116 15.64 0.70 -22.55
N GLY A 117 15.95 0.30 -21.31
CA GLY A 117 16.14 -1.09 -20.96
C GLY A 117 14.85 -1.82 -20.58
N GLY A 118 15.01 -3.13 -20.38
CA GLY A 118 13.92 -4.04 -20.04
C GLY A 118 14.45 -5.45 -19.79
N PRO A 119 13.58 -6.43 -19.51
CA PRO A 119 13.96 -7.76 -19.03
C PRO A 119 14.38 -8.71 -20.18
N GLY A 120 14.61 -8.18 -21.39
CA GLY A 120 14.90 -8.96 -22.59
C GLY A 120 13.68 -9.55 -23.31
N TYR A 121 12.47 -9.22 -22.86
CA TYR A 121 11.21 -9.64 -23.47
C TYR A 121 10.09 -8.62 -23.19
N THR A 122 8.96 -8.77 -23.88
CA THR A 122 7.75 -7.95 -23.65
C THR A 122 6.55 -8.79 -23.23
N ILE A 123 5.55 -8.13 -22.65
CA ILE A 123 4.27 -8.69 -22.24
C ILE A 123 3.11 -7.97 -22.96
N PRO A 124 1.97 -8.64 -23.18
CA PRO A 124 0.80 -8.02 -23.81
C PRO A 124 0.16 -6.96 -22.90
N ASP A 125 -0.48 -5.98 -23.53
CA ASP A 125 -1.31 -5.00 -22.82
C ASP A 125 -2.57 -5.70 -22.29
N GLU A 126 -2.89 -5.46 -21.02
CA GLU A 126 -4.14 -5.93 -20.38
C GLU A 126 -5.06 -4.74 -20.14
N LYS A 127 -6.30 -4.84 -20.62
CA LYS A 127 -7.31 -3.78 -20.46
C LYS A 127 -7.96 -3.93 -19.09
N ASN A 128 -7.73 -2.94 -18.23
CA ASN A 128 -8.40 -2.87 -16.94
C ASN A 128 -9.91 -2.71 -17.10
N LYS A 129 -10.67 -3.49 -16.33
CA LYS A 129 -12.13 -3.38 -16.25
C LYS A 129 -12.50 -2.27 -15.27
N THR A 130 -11.80 -2.22 -14.15
CA THR A 130 -12.13 -1.31 -13.03
C THR A 130 -11.01 -0.36 -12.65
N LEU A 131 -9.74 -0.79 -12.74
CA LEU A 131 -8.61 0.01 -12.30
C LEU A 131 -8.41 1.26 -13.16
N LYS A 132 -8.01 2.36 -12.50
CA LYS A 132 -7.78 3.69 -13.08
C LYS A 132 -6.49 4.26 -12.53
N HIS A 133 -5.93 5.24 -13.23
CA HIS A 133 -4.72 5.95 -12.80
C HIS A 133 -5.02 7.01 -11.73
N VAL A 134 -5.60 6.57 -10.61
CA VAL A 134 -5.75 7.37 -9.39
C VAL A 134 -4.41 7.54 -8.67
N VAL A 135 -4.36 8.39 -7.65
CA VAL A 135 -3.15 8.55 -6.82
C VAL A 135 -2.77 7.21 -6.21
N GLY A 136 -1.49 6.85 -6.32
CA GLY A 136 -0.94 5.57 -5.88
C GLY A 136 -1.16 4.41 -6.85
N ALA A 137 -1.85 4.60 -7.97
CA ALA A 137 -1.96 3.55 -8.98
C ALA A 137 -0.57 3.17 -9.52
N VAL A 138 -0.35 1.88 -9.71
CA VAL A 138 0.88 1.30 -10.25
C VAL A 138 0.58 0.68 -11.61
N ALA A 139 1.28 1.14 -12.63
CA ALA A 139 1.03 0.76 -14.01
C ALA A 139 2.33 0.48 -14.78
N MET A 140 2.24 -0.36 -15.80
CA MET A 140 3.39 -0.68 -16.64
C MET A 140 3.72 0.47 -17.58
N ALA A 141 5.00 0.83 -17.66
CA ALA A 141 5.51 1.65 -18.74
C ALA A 141 5.71 0.77 -19.99
N LYS A 142 5.50 1.36 -21.17
CA LYS A 142 5.67 0.70 -22.46
C LYS A 142 6.12 1.71 -23.50
N THR A 143 6.57 1.21 -24.65
CA THR A 143 6.82 2.06 -25.81
C THR A 143 5.50 2.50 -26.45
N ASN A 144 5.57 3.30 -27.52
CA ASN A 144 4.39 3.65 -28.31
C ASN A 144 3.72 2.43 -28.97
N ALA A 145 4.44 1.31 -29.14
CA ALA A 145 3.86 0.09 -29.67
C ALA A 145 2.95 -0.60 -28.64
N PRO A 146 1.86 -1.25 -29.06
CA PRO A 146 1.09 -2.15 -28.21
C PRO A 146 1.94 -3.35 -27.78
N ASN A 147 1.61 -3.98 -26.66
CA ASN A 147 2.25 -5.22 -26.17
C ASN A 147 3.77 -5.11 -25.99
N SER A 148 4.24 -3.93 -25.54
CA SER A 148 5.66 -3.59 -25.44
C SER A 148 6.12 -3.29 -24.01
N ALA A 149 5.25 -3.48 -23.02
CA ALA A 149 5.65 -3.42 -21.63
C ALA A 149 6.64 -4.55 -21.31
N GLY A 150 7.54 -4.30 -20.36
CA GLY A 150 8.57 -5.26 -19.96
C GLY A 150 8.72 -5.31 -18.44
N SER A 151 9.72 -4.58 -17.93
CA SER A 151 9.99 -4.49 -16.49
C SER A 151 9.71 -3.11 -15.90
N GLN A 152 9.66 -2.08 -16.74
CA GLN A 152 9.47 -0.71 -16.29
C GLN A 152 8.03 -0.48 -15.81
N PHE A 153 7.88 0.19 -14.68
CA PHE A 153 6.59 0.56 -14.10
C PHE A 153 6.66 1.99 -13.58
N TYR A 154 5.49 2.57 -13.33
CA TYR A 154 5.39 3.87 -12.68
C TYR A 154 4.30 3.88 -11.61
N ILE A 155 4.45 4.82 -10.67
CA ILE A 155 3.52 5.08 -9.58
C ILE A 155 3.01 6.50 -9.73
N VAL A 156 1.69 6.68 -9.67
CA VAL A 156 1.06 8.00 -9.67
C VAL A 156 1.25 8.65 -8.30
N ILE A 157 1.90 9.82 -8.26
CA ILE A 157 2.28 10.52 -7.02
C ILE A 157 1.64 11.91 -6.87
N GLY A 158 0.72 12.30 -7.75
CA GLY A 158 0.03 13.57 -7.64
C GLY A 158 -1.37 13.50 -8.19
N LYS A 159 -1.71 14.34 -9.17
CA LYS A 159 -3.08 14.35 -9.72
C LYS A 159 -3.37 13.03 -10.45
N PRO A 160 -4.62 12.53 -10.41
CA PRO A 160 -5.02 11.37 -11.20
C PRO A 160 -4.64 11.54 -12.68
N ALA A 161 -4.00 10.54 -13.25
CA ALA A 161 -3.50 10.53 -14.63
C ALA A 161 -4.54 9.94 -15.59
N THR A 162 -5.76 10.46 -15.58
CA THR A 162 -6.91 9.90 -16.31
C THR A 162 -6.67 9.76 -17.81
N ASP A 163 -5.81 10.60 -18.39
CA ASP A 163 -5.45 10.54 -19.81
C ASP A 163 -4.68 9.25 -20.20
N LEU A 164 -4.20 8.49 -19.20
CA LEU A 164 -3.50 7.21 -19.38
C LEU A 164 -4.45 6.02 -19.30
N ASP A 165 -5.68 6.20 -18.84
CA ASP A 165 -6.66 5.12 -18.69
C ASP A 165 -6.94 4.43 -20.03
N GLY A 166 -6.88 3.10 -20.03
CA GLY A 166 -7.06 2.28 -21.22
C GLY A 166 -5.87 2.26 -22.19
N LYS A 167 -4.83 3.08 -21.97
CA LYS A 167 -3.59 3.10 -22.77
C LYS A 167 -2.45 2.32 -22.10
N TYR A 168 -2.46 2.26 -20.78
CA TYR A 168 -1.49 1.56 -19.97
C TYR A 168 -2.20 0.62 -19.00
N THR A 169 -1.57 -0.53 -18.73
CA THR A 169 -2.09 -1.53 -17.80
C THR A 169 -1.76 -1.13 -16.37
N VAL A 170 -2.79 -0.76 -15.61
CA VAL A 170 -2.72 -0.65 -14.15
C VAL A 170 -2.76 -2.06 -13.57
N PHE A 171 -1.88 -2.39 -12.63
CA PHE A 171 -1.81 -3.74 -12.06
C PHE A 171 -1.66 -3.73 -10.53
N GLY A 172 -1.53 -2.54 -9.93
CA GLY A 172 -1.40 -2.40 -8.49
C GLY A 172 -1.83 -1.04 -7.97
N GLN A 173 -1.87 -0.93 -6.64
CA GLN A 173 -2.19 0.28 -5.90
C GLN A 173 -1.30 0.36 -4.67
N VAL A 174 -0.67 1.51 -4.45
CA VAL A 174 0.02 1.82 -3.19
C VAL A 174 -1.01 1.84 -2.07
N ILE A 175 -0.79 1.00 -1.06
CA ILE A 175 -1.62 0.90 0.14
C ILE A 175 -0.94 1.51 1.37
N GLU A 176 0.40 1.60 1.37
CA GLU A 176 1.19 2.28 2.40
C GLU A 176 2.43 2.91 1.76
N GLY A 177 2.95 3.99 2.34
CA GLY A 177 4.17 4.62 1.83
C GLY A 177 3.98 5.58 0.66
N GLN A 178 2.76 6.07 0.42
CA GLN A 178 2.50 7.08 -0.61
C GLN A 178 3.38 8.33 -0.43
N SER A 179 3.54 8.80 0.81
CA SER A 179 4.43 9.94 1.10
C SER A 179 5.91 9.62 0.83
N ALA A 180 6.33 8.35 0.92
CA ALA A 180 7.68 7.93 0.52
C ALA A 180 7.84 8.01 -1.00
N ALA A 181 6.85 7.53 -1.76
CA ALA A 181 6.81 7.66 -3.22
C ALA A 181 6.87 9.12 -3.69
N GLU A 182 6.13 10.02 -3.05
CA GLU A 182 6.13 11.46 -3.35
C GLU A 182 7.49 12.14 -3.10
N ARG A 183 8.31 11.60 -2.20
CA ARG A 183 9.65 12.12 -1.88
C ARG A 183 10.77 11.51 -2.72
N ILE A 184 10.47 10.55 -3.60
CA ILE A 184 11.47 9.94 -4.47
C ILE A 184 12.10 10.99 -5.37
N THR A 185 13.44 10.98 -5.42
CA THR A 185 14.23 11.81 -6.31
C THR A 185 14.83 10.99 -7.44
N ARG A 186 15.11 11.63 -8.58
CA ARG A 186 15.72 10.95 -9.74
C ARG A 186 17.03 10.29 -9.31
N GLY A 187 17.14 8.99 -9.57
CA GLY A 187 18.32 8.19 -9.21
C GLY A 187 18.22 7.45 -7.88
N ASP A 188 17.19 7.68 -7.05
CA ASP A 188 16.94 6.87 -5.87
C ASP A 188 16.78 5.39 -6.27
N GLN A 189 17.38 4.51 -5.46
CA GLN A 189 17.44 3.08 -5.72
C GLN A 189 16.32 2.32 -5.02
N MET A 190 15.93 1.20 -5.63
CA MET A 190 15.13 0.15 -5.00
C MET A 190 16.07 -0.88 -4.38
N PHE A 191 15.87 -1.25 -3.13
CA PHE A 191 16.78 -2.15 -2.41
C PHE A 191 16.26 -3.59 -2.29
N LYS A 192 14.95 -3.76 -2.25
CA LYS A 192 14.27 -5.02 -1.96
C LYS A 192 12.80 -4.93 -2.37
#